data_AF-A0A6L4ZEY6-F1
#
_entry.id   AF-A0A6L4ZEY6-F1
#
_cell.length_a   1.000
_cell.length_b   1.000
_cell.length_c   1.000
_cell.angle_alpha   90.00
_cell.angle_beta   90.00
_cell.angle_gamma   90.00
#
_symmetry.space_group_name_H-M   'P 1'
#
loop_
_entity.id
_entity.type
_entity.pdbx_description
1 polymer ?
#
loop_
_entity_poly.entity_id
_entity_poly.type
_entity_poly.pdbx_seq_one_letter_code
_entity_poly.pdbx_strand_id
1 'polypeptide(L)'
;MKSNYKNQFLAAIVLIITALTSCEKQSSIGVEVLPSGDLITTKNVIQKNIRSFTFSEDSIRTDEASNSLLGSFTDSVFGNTTIGFASQFRLYGFPDFGRNNPQPDSISLYLYYRIIYGDTITKQRFNVFELKSSIDPDESYRQNVDLKSMAYDKLLGQIEYTPRIKLDTTSKDTFYQLINIPLDFSLAEKLFYADSLMLTNNDIFLEFFKGLYIETEKQHARGGAILSLETAASGSFRGSAVVLYYHNDSLKSKLDVNKDSVLLMPYIISSFSARVNNITHDYTETPFYHNLNSETTEDSLIYVQAMGGLKSRIIIDGLSSWKDSVNIAINKAELIFQIDTVASQIKKYPPPNKLLFTVVDENGKEILPKDYVFSPSFYGGGLRKNYTYHFNITQHLQEIIDGKTGNYGFFLTPAQKNNEANRVILKGSTSKTGIKLIITYSKFTE
;
A
#
# COMPACT_ATOMS: atom_id res chain seq x y z
N MET A 1 -23.36 68.00 -17.93
CA MET A 1 -22.34 66.98 -18.28
C MET A 1 -22.54 65.61 -17.57
N LYS A 2 -23.77 65.22 -17.19
CA LYS A 2 -24.06 63.91 -16.53
C LYS A 2 -25.04 62.99 -17.29
N SER A 3 -25.64 63.46 -18.38
CA SER A 3 -26.64 62.69 -19.15
C SER A 3 -26.01 61.75 -20.20
N ASN A 4 -24.95 62.19 -20.88
CA ASN A 4 -24.33 61.39 -21.95
C ASN A 4 -23.59 60.13 -21.47
N TYR A 5 -23.07 60.12 -20.23
CA TYR A 5 -22.40 58.94 -19.68
C TYR A 5 -23.38 57.80 -19.35
N LYS A 6 -24.63 58.11 -18.97
CA LYS A 6 -25.65 57.07 -18.74
C LYS A 6 -26.03 56.35 -20.02
N ASN A 7 -26.18 57.08 -21.12
CA ASN A 7 -26.53 56.48 -22.42
C ASN A 7 -25.37 55.69 -23.02
N GLN A 8 -24.12 56.13 -22.81
CA GLN A 8 -22.93 55.37 -23.21
C GLN A 8 -22.74 54.10 -22.36
N PHE A 9 -23.04 54.15 -21.07
CA PHE A 9 -22.98 52.98 -20.18
C PHE A 9 -24.10 51.98 -20.48
N LEU A 10 -25.31 52.46 -20.79
CA LEU A 10 -26.42 51.60 -21.23
C LEU A 10 -26.11 50.92 -22.58
N ALA A 11 -25.52 51.67 -23.53
CA ALA A 11 -25.10 51.12 -24.81
C ALA A 11 -24.00 50.05 -24.65
N ALA A 12 -23.04 50.27 -23.75
CA ALA A 12 -22.00 49.29 -23.44
C ALA A 12 -22.57 48.01 -22.78
N ILE A 13 -23.55 48.15 -21.88
CA ILE A 13 -24.22 47.01 -21.23
C ILE A 13 -25.04 46.21 -22.26
N VAL A 14 -25.77 46.87 -23.17
CA VAL A 14 -26.52 46.20 -24.24
C VAL A 14 -25.58 45.46 -25.20
N LEU A 15 -24.42 46.04 -25.53
CA LEU A 15 -23.41 45.40 -26.38
C LEU A 15 -22.80 44.15 -25.72
N ILE A 16 -22.57 44.19 -24.40
CA ILE A 16 -22.03 43.07 -23.62
C ILE A 16 -23.08 41.96 -23.45
N ILE A 17 -24.36 42.30 -23.33
CA ILE A 17 -25.46 41.32 -23.25
C ILE A 17 -25.67 40.62 -24.61
N THR A 18 -25.48 41.30 -25.73
CA THR A 18 -25.53 40.67 -27.07
C THR A 18 -24.30 39.78 -27.37
N ALA A 19 -23.17 40.00 -26.70
CA ALA A 19 -22.00 39.12 -26.81
C ALA A 19 -22.13 37.81 -26.00
N LEU A 20 -23.03 37.77 -25.02
CA LEU A 20 -23.29 36.59 -24.17
C LEU A 20 -24.37 35.65 -24.73
N THR A 21 -25.03 36.01 -25.84
CA THR A 21 -26.02 35.14 -26.52
C THR A 21 -25.45 34.32 -27.68
N SER A 22 -24.13 34.36 -27.91
CA SER A 22 -23.45 33.40 -28.80
C SER A 22 -23.18 32.09 -28.06
N CYS A 23 -24.25 31.42 -27.66
CA CYS A 23 -24.21 29.99 -27.41
C CYS A 23 -24.48 29.35 -28.77
N GLU A 24 -23.43 29.01 -29.51
CA GLU A 24 -23.58 28.14 -30.68
C GLU A 24 -24.22 26.85 -30.19
N LYS A 25 -25.46 26.60 -30.63
CA LYS A 25 -25.87 25.23 -30.92
C LYS A 25 -24.83 24.71 -31.89
N GLN A 26 -24.14 23.65 -31.49
CA GLN A 26 -23.24 22.89 -32.34
C GLN A 26 -23.95 22.64 -33.67
N SER A 27 -23.60 23.45 -34.66
CA SER A 27 -24.16 23.37 -35.99
C SER A 27 -23.65 22.07 -36.57
N SER A 28 -24.56 21.22 -37.02
CA SER A 28 -24.30 20.01 -37.79
C SER A 28 -23.76 20.33 -39.19
N ILE A 29 -22.75 21.20 -39.27
CA ILE A 29 -21.98 21.49 -40.47
C ILE A 29 -20.89 20.42 -40.52
N GLY A 30 -21.10 19.46 -41.41
CA GLY A 30 -20.27 18.26 -41.59
C GLY A 30 -21.07 16.96 -41.73
N VAL A 31 -22.37 16.96 -41.38
CA VAL A 31 -23.23 15.76 -41.50
C VAL A 31 -23.89 15.66 -42.89
N GLU A 32 -24.00 16.77 -43.63
CA GLU A 32 -24.66 16.81 -44.94
C GLU A 32 -23.73 16.53 -46.14
N VAL A 33 -22.45 16.24 -45.90
CA VAL A 33 -21.46 15.88 -46.96
C VAL A 33 -20.92 14.45 -46.78
N LEU A 34 -21.54 13.65 -45.92
CA LEU A 34 -21.27 12.22 -45.87
C LEU A 34 -22.33 11.51 -46.72
N PRO A 35 -21.93 10.75 -47.77
CA PRO A 35 -22.85 9.81 -48.40
C PRO A 35 -23.53 9.00 -47.30
N SER A 36 -24.80 8.61 -47.48
CA SER A 36 -25.54 7.82 -46.50
C SER A 36 -24.89 6.46 -46.11
N GLY A 37 -23.79 6.08 -46.78
CA GLY A 37 -22.91 4.95 -46.46
C GLY A 37 -21.68 5.28 -45.60
N ASP A 38 -21.46 6.53 -45.15
CA ASP A 38 -20.21 6.97 -44.50
C ASP A 38 -20.41 7.41 -43.03
N LEU A 39 -21.51 6.97 -42.41
CA LEU A 39 -21.90 7.36 -41.05
C LEU A 39 -21.18 6.51 -39.99
N ILE A 40 -20.21 7.10 -39.29
CA ILE A 40 -19.63 6.51 -38.09
C ILE A 40 -20.71 6.40 -37.01
N THR A 41 -21.22 5.20 -36.78
CA THR A 41 -22.22 4.96 -35.73
C THR A 41 -21.53 4.53 -34.43
N THR A 42 -21.68 5.32 -33.38
CA THR A 42 -21.19 4.96 -32.03
C THR A 42 -22.20 4.04 -31.34
N LYS A 43 -21.75 2.88 -30.88
CA LYS A 43 -22.55 1.90 -30.14
C LYS A 43 -21.94 1.58 -28.78
N ASN A 44 -22.78 1.11 -27.86
CA ASN A 44 -22.36 0.63 -26.55
C ASN A 44 -22.83 -0.81 -26.36
N VAL A 45 -21.95 -1.66 -25.84
CA VAL A 45 -22.28 -3.02 -25.43
C VAL A 45 -21.79 -3.28 -24.01
N ILE A 46 -22.55 -4.07 -23.27
CA ILE A 46 -22.17 -4.55 -21.94
C ILE A 46 -21.87 -6.04 -22.07
N GLN A 47 -20.60 -6.40 -21.90
CA GLN A 47 -20.18 -7.80 -21.85
C GLN A 47 -20.44 -8.35 -20.44
N LYS A 48 -21.09 -9.52 -20.40
CA LYS A 48 -21.47 -10.21 -19.16
C LYS A 48 -20.81 -11.58 -19.00
N ASN A 49 -20.17 -12.10 -20.04
CA ASN A 49 -19.42 -13.36 -19.97
C ASN A 49 -18.05 -13.12 -19.32
N ILE A 50 -18.08 -12.88 -18.02
CA ILE A 50 -16.90 -12.65 -17.18
C ILE A 50 -16.90 -13.71 -16.11
N ARG A 51 -15.80 -14.43 -15.96
CA ARG A 51 -15.57 -15.38 -14.87
C ARG A 51 -14.57 -14.78 -13.89
N SER A 52 -14.75 -15.06 -12.60
CA SER A 52 -13.91 -14.48 -11.56
C SER A 52 -13.63 -15.45 -10.42
N PHE A 53 -12.38 -15.50 -9.99
CA PHE A 53 -11.88 -16.42 -8.96
C PHE A 53 -10.92 -15.72 -8.01
N THR A 54 -10.68 -16.30 -6.84
CA THR A 54 -9.74 -15.76 -5.84
C THR A 54 -8.51 -16.66 -5.74
N PHE A 55 -7.34 -16.04 -5.76
CA PHE A 55 -6.03 -16.69 -5.69
C PHE A 55 -5.18 -16.07 -4.57
N SER A 56 -4.26 -16.85 -4.01
CA SER A 56 -3.15 -16.30 -3.25
C SER A 56 -2.26 -15.50 -4.19
N GLU A 57 -1.80 -14.34 -3.73
CA GLU A 57 -0.85 -13.54 -4.53
C GLU A 57 0.55 -14.15 -4.49
N ASP A 58 0.93 -14.67 -3.31
CA ASP A 58 2.19 -15.30 -2.93
C ASP A 58 3.48 -14.55 -3.32
N SER A 59 4.40 -14.49 -2.36
CA SER A 59 5.80 -14.10 -2.59
C SER A 59 5.98 -12.68 -3.13
N ILE A 60 5.33 -11.67 -2.54
CA ILE A 60 5.65 -10.27 -2.86
C ILE A 60 7.00 -9.86 -2.25
N ARG A 61 7.67 -8.87 -2.85
CA ARG A 61 8.89 -8.26 -2.31
C ARG A 61 8.56 -7.40 -1.08
N THR A 62 9.28 -7.60 0.01
CA THR A 62 9.00 -6.95 1.32
C THR A 62 10.20 -6.23 1.93
N ASP A 63 11.34 -6.22 1.27
CA ASP A 63 12.43 -5.32 1.62
C ASP A 63 12.15 -3.88 1.17
N GLU A 64 12.68 -2.92 1.94
CA GLU A 64 12.66 -1.48 1.65
C GLU A 64 11.28 -0.92 1.24
N ALA A 65 10.20 -1.50 1.78
CA ALA A 65 8.86 -0.97 1.60
C ALA A 65 8.79 0.48 2.08
N SER A 66 7.99 1.32 1.40
CA SER A 66 7.88 2.75 1.75
C SER A 66 7.48 2.97 3.21
N ASN A 67 6.67 2.06 3.76
CA ASN A 67 6.45 1.92 5.19
C ASN A 67 6.60 0.44 5.53
N SER A 68 7.36 0.13 6.58
CA SER A 68 7.37 -1.21 7.15
C SER A 68 6.11 -1.46 7.96
N LEU A 69 5.67 -2.71 8.03
CA LEU A 69 4.46 -3.10 8.76
C LEU A 69 4.81 -3.89 10.03
N LEU A 70 3.96 -3.87 11.03
CA LEU A 70 4.10 -4.70 12.24
C LEU A 70 2.73 -4.98 12.83
N GLY A 71 2.45 -6.21 13.24
CA GLY A 71 1.21 -6.52 13.92
C GLY A 71 0.61 -7.87 13.54
N SER A 72 -0.47 -8.22 14.23
CA SER A 72 -1.32 -9.35 13.89
C SER A 72 -2.78 -8.90 13.94
N PHE A 73 -3.57 -9.35 12.97
CA PHE A 73 -5.01 -9.17 12.99
C PHE A 73 -5.72 -10.44 12.51
N THR A 74 -6.85 -10.73 13.15
CA THR A 74 -7.73 -11.85 12.80
C THR A 74 -9.10 -11.33 12.41
N ASP A 75 -9.44 -11.50 11.14
CA ASP A 75 -10.70 -11.16 10.51
C ASP A 75 -11.54 -12.42 10.29
N SER A 76 -12.84 -12.36 10.58
CA SER A 76 -13.77 -13.47 10.32
C SER A 76 -13.91 -13.86 8.85
N VAL A 77 -13.55 -12.97 7.92
CA VAL A 77 -13.65 -13.20 6.48
C VAL A 77 -12.27 -13.54 5.89
N PHE A 78 -11.23 -12.81 6.26
CA PHE A 78 -9.88 -12.94 5.67
C PHE A 78 -8.91 -13.77 6.52
N GLY A 79 -9.36 -14.37 7.62
CA GLY A 79 -8.53 -15.19 8.48
C GLY A 79 -7.52 -14.36 9.26
N ASN A 80 -6.36 -14.95 9.57
CA ASN A 80 -5.31 -14.27 10.33
C ASN A 80 -4.21 -13.75 9.39
N THR A 81 -3.70 -12.56 9.68
CA THR A 81 -2.43 -12.07 9.15
C THR A 81 -1.50 -11.75 10.32
N THR A 82 -0.25 -12.17 10.22
CA THR A 82 0.79 -11.87 11.21
C THR A 82 2.03 -11.36 10.51
N ILE A 83 2.61 -10.28 11.02
CA ILE A 83 3.74 -9.56 10.44
C ILE A 83 4.81 -9.36 11.49
N GLY A 84 6.03 -9.79 11.16
CA GLY A 84 7.24 -9.39 11.86
C GLY A 84 8.05 -8.39 11.05
N PHE A 85 8.95 -7.69 11.73
CA PHE A 85 9.76 -6.63 11.16
C PHE A 85 11.20 -6.78 11.62
N ALA A 86 12.15 -6.79 10.70
CA ALA A 86 13.57 -6.75 11.03
C ALA A 86 14.23 -5.52 10.39
N SER A 87 15.18 -4.92 11.10
CA SER A 87 15.95 -3.80 10.56
C SER A 87 17.33 -3.64 11.18
N GLN A 88 18.23 -3.08 10.37
CA GLN A 88 19.52 -2.57 10.80
C GLN A 88 19.37 -1.25 11.57
N PHE A 89 20.08 -1.14 12.69
CA PHE A 89 20.23 0.11 13.43
C PHE A 89 21.66 0.61 13.26
N ARG A 90 21.80 1.88 12.93
CA ARG A 90 23.06 2.48 12.49
C ARG A 90 23.55 3.50 13.51
N LEU A 91 24.87 3.63 13.63
CA LEU A 91 25.50 4.72 14.35
C LEU A 91 25.04 6.05 13.75
N TYR A 92 24.48 6.92 14.58
CA TYR A 92 24.23 8.32 14.21
C TYR A 92 25.52 9.14 14.19
N GLY A 93 26.47 8.78 15.04
CA GLY A 93 27.82 9.33 15.15
C GLY A 93 28.68 8.40 16.00
N PHE A 94 29.96 8.74 16.15
CA PHE A 94 30.87 7.96 17.00
C PHE A 94 30.41 8.03 18.48
N PRO A 95 30.20 6.89 19.16
CA PRO A 95 29.82 6.91 20.57
C PRO A 95 30.95 7.41 21.47
N ASP A 96 30.70 8.51 22.19
CA ASP A 96 31.57 9.00 23.27
C ASP A 96 30.78 9.02 24.57
N PHE A 97 31.08 8.07 25.46
CA PHE A 97 30.47 7.96 26.79
C PHE A 97 31.21 8.80 27.85
N GLY A 98 32.25 9.54 27.45
CA GLY A 98 33.07 10.36 28.31
C GLY A 98 34.06 9.56 29.17
N ARG A 99 34.84 10.30 29.97
CA ARG A 99 35.81 9.75 30.94
C ARG A 99 35.25 9.85 32.35
N ASN A 100 35.89 9.19 33.32
CA ASN A 100 35.52 9.14 34.74
C ASN A 100 34.28 8.28 35.02
N ASN A 101 34.48 6.95 35.02
CA ASN A 101 33.49 5.95 35.42
C ASN A 101 32.13 6.06 34.72
N PRO A 102 32.06 6.13 33.38
CA PRO A 102 30.78 6.09 32.70
C PRO A 102 30.15 4.70 32.88
N GLN A 103 28.83 4.63 33.07
CA GLN A 103 28.11 3.38 33.32
C GLN A 103 26.84 3.30 32.46
N PRO A 104 26.55 2.14 31.83
CA PRO A 104 25.27 1.94 31.15
C PRO A 104 24.14 1.92 32.20
N ASP A 105 22.97 2.44 31.82
CA ASP A 105 21.81 2.52 32.71
C ASP A 105 20.64 1.66 32.20
N SER A 106 20.18 1.97 30.99
CA SER A 106 19.06 1.25 30.38
C SER A 106 19.10 1.35 28.86
N ILE A 107 18.39 0.45 28.20
CA ILE A 107 18.24 0.48 26.75
C ILE A 107 16.78 0.25 26.36
N SER A 108 16.32 0.95 25.35
CA SER A 108 14.93 0.86 24.89
C SER A 108 14.83 0.99 23.39
N LEU A 109 13.93 0.21 22.79
CA LEU A 109 13.54 0.33 21.40
C LEU A 109 12.31 1.25 21.29
N TYR A 110 12.46 2.29 20.51
CA TYR A 110 11.43 3.26 20.18
C TYR A 110 10.98 3.07 18.74
N LEU A 111 9.77 2.52 18.54
CA LEU A 111 9.16 2.34 17.23
C LEU A 111 8.01 3.32 17.03
N TYR A 112 8.16 4.19 16.04
CA TYR A 112 7.10 5.11 15.65
C TYR A 112 6.18 4.48 14.61
N TYR A 113 4.89 4.78 14.71
CA TYR A 113 3.88 4.39 13.71
C TYR A 113 2.86 5.50 13.54
N ARG A 114 2.14 5.46 12.41
CA ARG A 114 1.18 6.51 12.06
C ARG A 114 -0.18 5.97 11.64
N ILE A 115 -0.20 4.88 10.88
CA ILE A 115 -1.43 4.29 10.37
C ILE A 115 -1.70 2.99 11.11
N ILE A 116 -2.96 2.76 11.46
CA ILE A 116 -3.45 1.53 12.09
C ILE A 116 -4.53 0.94 11.17
N TYR A 117 -4.41 -0.35 10.87
CA TYR A 117 -5.42 -1.11 10.15
C TYR A 117 -5.93 -2.25 11.02
N GLY A 118 -7.14 -2.11 11.56
CA GLY A 118 -7.71 -3.04 12.53
C GLY A 118 -8.38 -2.30 13.68
N ASP A 119 -8.38 -2.89 14.86
CA ASP A 119 -8.93 -2.25 16.06
C ASP A 119 -7.84 -1.70 17.00
N THR A 120 -8.27 -0.80 17.90
CA THR A 120 -7.42 -0.13 18.89
C THR A 120 -7.74 -0.58 20.32
N ILE A 121 -8.32 -1.78 20.47
CA ILE A 121 -8.75 -2.32 21.76
C ILE A 121 -8.06 -3.65 22.09
N THR A 122 -7.69 -4.41 21.07
CA THR A 122 -7.03 -5.70 21.21
C THR A 122 -5.55 -5.47 21.49
N LYS A 123 -5.06 -6.06 22.58
CA LYS A 123 -3.62 -6.08 22.89
C LYS A 123 -2.89 -6.99 21.92
N GLN A 124 -1.70 -6.59 21.50
CA GLN A 124 -0.78 -7.39 20.71
C GLN A 124 0.51 -7.58 21.50
N ARG A 125 1.10 -8.78 21.43
CA ARG A 125 2.40 -9.04 22.04
C ARG A 125 3.50 -8.90 20.99
N PHE A 126 4.49 -8.07 21.30
CA PHE A 126 5.70 -7.91 20.51
C PHE A 126 6.89 -8.46 21.29
N ASN A 127 7.69 -9.29 20.63
CA ASN A 127 8.91 -9.88 21.16
C ASN A 127 10.10 -9.39 20.32
N VAL A 128 11.17 -8.96 20.98
CA VAL A 128 12.37 -8.41 20.32
C VAL A 128 13.53 -9.37 20.49
N PHE A 129 14.21 -9.66 19.38
CA PHE A 129 15.38 -10.53 19.30
C PHE A 129 16.51 -9.82 18.57
N GLU A 130 17.75 -10.14 18.91
CA GLU A 130 18.90 -9.69 18.14
C GLU A 130 19.11 -10.57 16.90
N LEU A 131 19.46 -9.95 15.78
CA LEU A 131 19.83 -10.65 14.55
C LEU A 131 21.23 -11.27 14.68
N LYS A 132 21.35 -12.56 14.35
CA LYS A 132 22.64 -13.26 14.23
C LYS A 132 23.18 -13.27 12.81
N SER A 133 22.29 -13.19 11.81
CA SER A 133 22.61 -13.05 10.39
C SER A 133 22.36 -11.62 9.93
N SER A 134 23.20 -11.09 9.05
CA SER A 134 23.00 -9.76 8.47
C SER A 134 21.80 -9.77 7.51
N ILE A 135 21.16 -8.60 7.37
CA ILE A 135 20.24 -8.33 6.27
C ILE A 135 21.07 -7.71 5.15
N ASP A 136 21.13 -8.37 4.01
CA ASP A 136 21.87 -7.89 2.84
C ASP A 136 21.03 -6.87 2.06
N PRO A 137 21.44 -5.59 1.96
CA PRO A 137 20.69 -4.57 1.23
C PRO A 137 20.56 -4.85 -0.28
N ASP A 138 21.41 -5.71 -0.86
CA ASP A 138 21.36 -6.07 -2.27
C ASP A 138 20.47 -7.31 -2.53
N GLU A 139 20.05 -8.02 -1.48
CA GLU A 139 19.17 -9.19 -1.58
C GLU A 139 17.70 -8.77 -1.74
N SER A 140 16.95 -9.52 -2.56
CA SER A 140 15.51 -9.34 -2.72
C SER A 140 14.74 -10.21 -1.73
N TYR A 141 14.43 -9.66 -0.56
CA TYR A 141 13.62 -10.36 0.43
C TYR A 141 12.13 -10.36 0.05
N ARG A 142 11.48 -11.48 0.33
CA ARG A 142 10.06 -11.69 0.06
C ARG A 142 9.30 -12.03 1.32
N GLN A 143 7.98 -11.95 1.25
CA GLN A 143 7.07 -12.11 2.40
C GLN A 143 7.32 -13.38 3.24
N ASN A 144 7.82 -14.46 2.64
CA ASN A 144 8.07 -15.75 3.25
C ASN A 144 9.48 -15.91 3.86
N VAL A 145 10.27 -14.83 3.93
CA VAL A 145 11.58 -14.84 4.59
C VAL A 145 11.45 -15.27 6.05
N ASP A 146 12.27 -16.22 6.48
CA ASP A 146 12.29 -16.70 7.86
C ASP A 146 13.22 -15.84 8.72
N LEU A 147 12.72 -14.66 9.12
CA LEU A 147 13.45 -13.74 10.01
C LEU A 147 13.74 -14.34 11.39
N LYS A 148 12.93 -15.29 11.85
CA LYS A 148 13.16 -15.96 13.14
C LYS A 148 14.43 -16.80 13.09
N SER A 149 14.65 -17.52 11.98
CA SER A 149 15.88 -18.29 11.76
C SER A 149 17.14 -17.41 11.73
N MET A 150 17.00 -16.14 11.34
CA MET A 150 18.08 -15.13 11.29
C MET A 150 18.35 -14.44 12.63
N ALA A 151 17.58 -14.74 13.67
CA ALA A 151 17.73 -14.16 15.01
C ALA A 151 18.32 -15.18 16.01
N TYR A 152 18.83 -14.65 17.13
CA TYR A 152 19.10 -15.45 18.33
C TYR A 152 17.80 -15.77 19.07
N ASP A 153 17.77 -16.90 19.78
CA ASP A 153 16.59 -17.30 20.57
C ASP A 153 16.44 -16.50 21.88
N LYS A 154 17.49 -15.76 22.29
CA LYS A 154 17.44 -14.92 23.49
C LYS A 154 16.45 -13.77 23.29
N LEU A 155 15.38 -13.79 24.08
CA LEU A 155 14.43 -12.68 24.18
C LEU A 155 15.14 -11.45 24.78
N LEU A 156 15.19 -10.35 24.02
CA LEU A 156 15.73 -9.08 24.49
C LEU A 156 14.65 -8.16 25.04
N GLY A 157 13.42 -8.23 24.56
CA GLY A 157 12.37 -7.34 25.03
C GLY A 157 11.00 -7.90 24.72
N GLN A 158 10.03 -7.55 25.55
CA GLN A 158 8.65 -7.94 25.36
C GLN A 158 7.72 -6.84 25.83
N ILE A 159 6.64 -6.61 25.09
CA ILE A 159 5.54 -5.75 25.52
C ILE A 159 4.20 -6.31 25.07
N GLU A 160 3.17 -6.13 25.90
CA GLU A 160 1.79 -6.16 25.45
C GLU A 160 1.33 -4.73 25.16
N TYR A 161 1.03 -4.43 23.90
CA TYR A 161 0.71 -3.10 23.44
C TYR A 161 -0.70 -3.04 22.82
N THR A 162 -1.49 -2.05 23.24
CA THR A 162 -2.75 -1.72 22.58
C THR A 162 -2.51 -0.51 21.67
N PRO A 163 -2.72 -0.63 20.34
CA PRO A 163 -2.57 0.47 19.40
C PRO A 163 -3.41 1.70 19.78
N ARG A 164 -2.84 2.90 19.63
CA ARG A 164 -3.48 4.16 20.00
C ARG A 164 -3.51 5.08 18.80
N ILE A 165 -4.58 5.87 18.66
CA ILE A 165 -4.68 6.93 17.65
C ILE A 165 -4.85 8.25 18.39
N LYS A 166 -3.94 9.18 18.16
CA LYS A 166 -4.12 10.60 18.49
C LYS A 166 -4.25 11.36 17.17
N LEU A 167 -5.40 11.98 16.98
CA LEU A 167 -5.66 12.86 15.84
C LEU A 167 -5.15 14.26 16.15
N ASP A 168 -4.60 14.92 15.15
CA ASP A 168 -4.37 16.36 15.16
C ASP A 168 -5.72 17.08 15.09
N THR A 169 -6.03 17.83 16.15
CA THR A 169 -7.26 18.63 16.28
C THR A 169 -7.38 19.72 15.20
N THR A 170 -6.26 20.10 14.58
CA THR A 170 -6.17 21.21 13.62
C THR A 170 -6.15 20.75 12.15
N SER A 171 -5.47 19.65 11.83
CA SER A 171 -5.33 19.16 10.44
C SER A 171 -6.11 17.88 10.13
N LYS A 172 -6.72 17.22 11.12
CA LYS A 172 -7.27 15.86 11.03
C LYS A 172 -6.25 14.81 10.57
N ASP A 173 -4.96 15.13 10.64
CA ASP A 173 -3.88 14.21 10.34
C ASP A 173 -3.48 13.40 11.59
N THR A 174 -2.89 12.23 11.42
CA THR A 174 -2.50 11.38 12.55
C THR A 174 -1.11 11.75 13.03
N PHE A 175 -0.98 12.07 14.34
CA PHE A 175 0.32 12.26 14.98
C PHE A 175 1.11 10.96 14.99
N TYR A 176 2.45 11.08 14.97
CA TYR A 176 3.33 9.96 15.27
C TYR A 176 2.98 9.38 16.64
N GLN A 177 2.69 8.09 16.66
CA GLN A 177 2.50 7.30 17.87
C GLN A 177 3.77 6.52 18.15
N LEU A 178 3.96 6.11 19.40
CA LEU A 178 5.19 5.48 19.84
C LEU A 178 4.89 4.17 20.59
N ILE A 179 5.62 3.14 20.22
CA ILE A 179 5.83 1.94 21.03
C ILE A 179 7.20 2.10 21.66
N ASN A 180 7.26 2.03 22.99
CA ASN A 180 8.50 1.96 23.74
C ASN A 180 8.62 0.55 24.32
N ILE A 181 9.66 -0.20 23.92
CA ILE A 181 9.95 -1.55 24.39
C ILE A 181 11.27 -1.49 25.16
N PRO A 182 11.25 -1.61 26.50
CA PRO A 182 12.46 -1.81 27.28
C PRO A 182 13.18 -3.08 26.82
N LEU A 183 14.49 -3.00 26.68
CA LEU A 183 15.34 -4.12 26.27
C LEU A 183 16.20 -4.61 27.43
N ASP A 184 16.61 -5.87 27.35
CA ASP A 184 17.43 -6.56 28.32
C ASP A 184 18.77 -5.83 28.48
N PHE A 185 19.20 -5.67 29.72
CA PHE A 185 20.38 -4.88 30.07
C PHE A 185 21.66 -5.42 29.41
N SER A 186 21.71 -6.72 29.06
CA SER A 186 22.87 -7.26 28.34
C SER A 186 23.11 -6.61 26.97
N LEU A 187 22.07 -6.10 26.30
CA LEU A 187 22.26 -5.34 25.06
C LEU A 187 22.87 -3.96 25.36
N ALA A 188 22.47 -3.33 26.46
CA ALA A 188 23.10 -2.11 26.94
C ALA A 188 24.59 -2.33 27.21
N GLU A 189 24.95 -3.37 27.95
CA GLU A 189 26.35 -3.72 28.24
C GLU A 189 27.13 -4.02 26.94
N LYS A 190 26.55 -4.82 26.04
CA LYS A 190 27.16 -5.15 24.74
C LYS A 190 27.51 -3.89 23.96
N LEU A 191 26.57 -2.95 23.82
CA LEU A 191 26.76 -1.75 23.02
C LEU A 191 27.64 -0.71 23.71
N PHE A 192 27.54 -0.60 25.04
CA PHE A 192 28.29 0.36 25.84
C PHE A 192 29.78 -0.01 25.95
N TYR A 193 30.09 -1.29 26.16
CA TYR A 193 31.46 -1.79 26.28
C TYR A 193 32.05 -2.29 24.96
N ALA A 194 31.44 -1.95 23.82
CA ALA A 194 31.97 -2.30 22.50
C ALA A 194 33.36 -1.68 22.28
N ASP A 195 34.27 -2.45 21.70
CA ASP A 195 35.59 -1.94 21.32
C ASP A 195 35.43 -0.78 20.33
N SER A 196 36.20 0.30 20.52
CA SER A 196 36.19 1.47 19.64
C SER A 196 36.36 1.14 18.16
N LEU A 197 37.10 0.07 17.83
CA LEU A 197 37.28 -0.41 16.47
C LEU A 197 35.95 -0.87 15.84
N MET A 198 35.06 -1.46 16.64
CA MET A 198 33.71 -1.90 16.21
C MET A 198 32.74 -0.72 16.01
N LEU A 199 33.08 0.46 16.52
CA LEU A 199 32.24 1.66 16.46
C LEU A 199 32.75 2.69 15.43
N THR A 200 33.76 2.33 14.64
CA THR A 200 34.45 3.25 13.71
C THR A 200 33.54 3.76 12.61
N ASN A 201 32.74 2.88 12.01
CA ASN A 201 31.80 3.21 10.95
C ASN A 201 30.67 2.17 10.91
N ASN A 202 29.64 2.45 10.11
CA ASN A 202 28.47 1.60 10.05
C ASN A 202 28.72 0.22 9.42
N ASP A 203 29.68 0.06 8.53
CA ASP A 203 29.94 -1.23 7.88
C ASP A 203 30.54 -2.21 8.90
N ILE A 204 31.51 -1.74 9.71
CA ILE A 204 32.08 -2.53 10.81
C ILE A 204 31.04 -2.73 11.93
N PHE A 205 30.30 -1.68 12.28
CA PHE A 205 29.31 -1.76 13.35
C PHE A 205 28.21 -2.76 13.06
N LEU A 206 27.73 -2.83 11.82
CA LEU A 206 26.68 -3.77 11.43
C LEU A 206 27.17 -5.23 11.43
N GLU A 207 28.48 -5.49 11.39
CA GLU A 207 29.01 -6.84 11.66
C GLU A 207 28.92 -7.20 13.15
N PHE A 208 29.12 -6.23 14.04
CA PHE A 208 29.03 -6.41 15.49
C PHE A 208 27.58 -6.46 16.01
N PHE A 209 26.72 -5.60 15.49
CA PHE A 209 25.30 -5.48 15.81
C PHE A 209 24.47 -5.44 14.53
N LYS A 210 24.04 -6.61 14.08
CA LYS A 210 23.37 -6.82 12.78
C LYS A 210 21.95 -6.25 12.72
N GLY A 211 21.38 -5.88 13.87
CA GLY A 211 20.07 -5.27 14.01
C GLY A 211 19.15 -6.07 14.91
N LEU A 212 17.85 -5.76 14.86
CA LEU A 212 16.82 -6.41 15.66
C LEU A 212 15.72 -6.99 14.77
N TYR A 213 15.17 -8.12 15.22
CA TYR A 213 13.92 -8.68 14.73
C TYR A 213 12.83 -8.46 15.79
N ILE A 214 11.72 -7.88 15.36
CA ILE A 214 10.52 -7.66 16.16
C ILE A 214 9.45 -8.61 15.64
N GLU A 215 9.18 -9.62 16.44
CA GLU A 215 8.16 -10.63 16.20
C GLU A 215 6.82 -10.18 16.79
N THR A 216 5.74 -10.38 16.03
CA THR A 216 4.38 -10.26 16.57
C THR A 216 3.80 -11.64 16.81
N GLU A 217 3.24 -11.88 17.98
CA GLU A 217 2.50 -13.12 18.24
C GLU A 217 1.19 -13.18 17.46
N LYS A 218 0.82 -14.38 17.00
CA LYS A 218 -0.44 -14.61 16.29
C LYS A 218 -1.63 -14.26 17.19
N GLN A 219 -2.52 -13.42 16.69
CA GLN A 219 -3.76 -13.09 17.37
C GLN A 219 -4.78 -14.23 17.23
N HIS A 220 -5.07 -14.98 18.30
CA HIS A 220 -6.00 -16.13 18.23
C HIS A 220 -7.49 -15.74 18.25
N ALA A 221 -7.83 -14.65 18.95
CA ALA A 221 -9.19 -14.12 18.97
C ALA A 221 -9.40 -13.12 17.84
N ARG A 222 -10.66 -12.89 17.43
CA ARG A 222 -10.97 -11.84 16.44
C ARG A 222 -10.50 -10.47 16.95
N GLY A 223 -9.94 -9.67 16.04
CA GLY A 223 -9.41 -8.35 16.36
C GLY A 223 -7.91 -8.24 16.12
N GLY A 224 -7.29 -7.22 16.71
CA GLY A 224 -5.90 -6.86 16.47
C GLY A 224 -5.77 -5.83 15.34
N ALA A 225 -4.53 -5.45 15.03
CA ALA A 225 -4.25 -4.47 13.99
C ALA A 225 -2.86 -4.59 13.40
N ILE A 226 -2.73 -4.17 12.15
CA ILE A 226 -1.44 -3.90 11.51
C ILE A 226 -1.10 -2.43 11.67
N LEU A 227 0.12 -2.16 12.12
CA LEU A 227 0.71 -0.85 12.29
C LEU A 227 1.62 -0.55 11.08
N SER A 228 1.45 0.62 10.49
CA SER A 228 2.39 1.15 9.51
C SER A 228 3.44 1.99 10.24
N LEU A 229 4.65 1.46 10.30
CA LEU A 229 5.79 2.05 10.99
C LEU A 229 6.36 3.22 10.20
N GLU A 230 6.70 4.29 10.92
CA GLU A 230 7.48 5.40 10.41
C GLU A 230 8.90 5.31 11.02
N THR A 231 9.78 4.61 10.33
CA THR A 231 11.08 4.23 10.92
C THR A 231 12.19 5.23 10.65
N ALA A 232 12.27 5.80 9.45
CA ALA A 232 13.37 6.66 9.06
C ALA A 232 13.11 8.13 9.42
N ALA A 233 14.20 8.87 9.66
CA ALA A 233 14.12 10.31 9.91
C ALA A 233 13.63 11.09 8.66
N SER A 234 12.76 12.08 8.85
CA SER A 234 12.27 12.96 7.79
C SER A 234 12.03 14.36 8.34
N GLY A 235 12.71 15.37 7.78
CA GLY A 235 12.68 16.74 8.30
C GLY A 235 13.06 16.80 9.79
N SER A 236 12.17 17.37 10.61
CA SER A 236 12.35 17.47 12.06
C SER A 236 12.12 16.15 12.81
N PHE A 237 11.44 15.17 12.20
CA PHE A 237 11.21 13.85 12.79
C PHE A 237 12.51 13.03 12.74
N ARG A 238 12.86 12.41 13.88
CA ARG A 238 14.15 11.72 14.07
C ARG A 238 14.09 10.21 13.85
N GLY A 239 12.93 9.66 13.51
CA GLY A 239 12.79 8.23 13.24
C GLY A 239 12.70 7.38 14.50
N SER A 240 12.56 6.08 14.25
CA SER A 240 12.66 5.02 15.23
C SER A 240 14.13 4.75 15.57
N ALA A 241 14.40 4.36 16.81
CA ALA A 241 15.76 4.16 17.29
C ALA A 241 15.81 3.16 18.45
N VAL A 242 16.96 2.49 18.59
CA VAL A 242 17.39 1.92 19.86
C VAL A 242 18.14 3.01 20.60
N VAL A 243 17.76 3.31 21.83
CA VAL A 243 18.39 4.35 22.63
C VAL A 243 18.99 3.73 23.88
N LEU A 244 20.30 3.86 24.01
CA LEU A 244 21.07 3.51 25.18
C LEU A 244 21.20 4.74 26.08
N TYR A 245 20.76 4.63 27.33
CA TYR A 245 20.92 5.63 28.37
C TYR A 245 22.12 5.27 29.24
N TYR A 246 22.86 6.28 29.68
CA TYR A 246 24.06 6.07 30.48
C TYR A 246 24.28 7.21 31.49
N HIS A 247 25.12 6.95 32.47
CA HIS A 247 25.54 7.92 33.47
C HIS A 247 27.01 8.30 33.27
N ASN A 248 27.29 9.61 33.35
CA ASN A 248 28.64 10.15 33.45
C ASN A 248 28.59 11.51 34.16
N ASP A 249 29.14 11.58 35.36
CA ASP A 249 29.07 12.78 36.20
C ASP A 249 29.77 13.99 35.56
N SER A 250 30.89 13.77 34.87
CA SER A 250 31.69 14.81 34.20
C SER A 250 30.99 15.39 32.97
N LEU A 251 30.27 14.56 32.21
CA LEU A 251 29.47 15.02 31.08
C LEU A 251 28.20 15.71 31.57
N LYS A 252 27.55 15.17 32.61
CA LYS A 252 26.34 15.77 33.18
C LYS A 252 26.60 17.16 33.75
N SER A 253 27.76 17.40 34.37
CA SER A 253 28.12 18.75 34.88
C SER A 253 28.43 19.78 33.79
N LYS A 254 28.72 19.33 32.56
CA LYS A 254 28.93 20.23 31.39
C LYS A 254 27.62 20.57 30.67
N LEU A 255 26.58 19.78 30.90
CA LEU A 255 25.23 20.08 30.44
C LEU A 255 24.61 21.09 31.43
N ASP A 256 23.87 22.05 30.88
CA ASP A 256 23.36 23.24 31.59
C ASP A 256 22.74 22.89 32.97
N VAL A 257 23.25 23.54 34.03
CA VAL A 257 23.09 23.16 35.46
C VAL A 257 21.64 23.19 35.96
N ASN A 258 20.71 23.71 35.15
CA ASN A 258 19.30 23.87 35.48
C ASN A 258 18.37 22.80 34.88
N LYS A 259 18.89 21.71 34.29
CA LYS A 259 18.05 20.64 33.72
C LYS A 259 18.60 19.26 34.04
N ASP A 260 17.71 18.35 34.44
CA ASP A 260 17.88 16.89 34.50
C ASP A 260 18.24 16.32 33.11
N SER A 261 19.45 16.62 32.66
CA SER A 261 19.90 16.28 31.32
C SER A 261 20.23 14.80 31.27
N VAL A 262 19.47 14.07 30.44
CA VAL A 262 19.63 12.64 30.22
C VAL A 262 20.71 12.44 29.16
N LEU A 263 21.74 11.67 29.49
CA LEU A 263 22.76 11.25 28.54
C LEU A 263 22.27 10.02 27.78
N LEU A 264 22.32 10.09 26.46
CA LEU A 264 21.82 9.04 25.58
C LEU A 264 22.70 8.84 24.35
N MET A 265 22.67 7.63 23.81
CA MET A 265 23.29 7.24 22.55
C MET A 265 22.24 6.57 21.66
N PRO A 266 21.78 7.21 20.58
CA PRO A 266 20.80 6.64 19.67
C PRO A 266 21.48 5.85 18.54
N TYR A 267 20.98 4.64 18.31
CA TYR A 267 21.22 3.83 17.11
C TYR A 267 19.95 3.90 16.26
N ILE A 268 20.05 4.48 15.07
CA ILE A 268 18.89 4.94 14.30
C ILE A 268 18.59 4.03 13.12
N ILE A 269 17.33 4.01 12.69
CA ILE A 269 16.97 3.51 11.35
C ILE A 269 17.06 4.68 10.37
N SER A 270 17.87 4.56 9.33
CA SER A 270 18.03 5.60 8.29
C SER A 270 17.55 5.13 6.92
N SER A 271 17.60 6.00 5.91
CA SER A 271 17.33 5.63 4.51
C SER A 271 18.29 4.58 3.96
N PHE A 272 19.40 4.33 4.65
CA PHE A 272 20.38 3.33 4.28
C PHE A 272 20.30 2.07 5.17
N SER A 273 19.43 2.04 6.17
CA SER A 273 19.23 0.83 6.98
C SER A 273 18.36 -0.17 6.22
N ALA A 274 18.85 -1.40 6.09
CA ALA A 274 18.03 -2.47 5.55
C ALA A 274 16.79 -2.72 6.46
N ARG A 275 15.63 -2.93 5.86
CA ARG A 275 14.32 -3.16 6.49
C ARG A 275 13.58 -4.27 5.74
N VAL A 276 13.09 -5.26 6.47
CA VAL A 276 12.39 -6.41 5.89
C VAL A 276 11.18 -6.77 6.73
N ASN A 277 10.08 -7.12 6.07
CA ASN A 277 8.93 -7.75 6.70
C ASN A 277 8.81 -9.22 6.30
N ASN A 278 8.57 -10.09 7.28
CA ASN A 278 7.96 -11.40 7.03
C ASN A 278 6.45 -11.29 7.29
N ILE A 279 5.66 -11.90 6.43
CA ILE A 279 4.20 -11.81 6.44
C ILE A 279 3.65 -13.20 6.25
N THR A 280 2.77 -13.61 7.16
CA THR A 280 2.06 -14.89 7.09
C THR A 280 0.56 -14.65 7.09
N HIS A 281 -0.13 -15.34 6.19
CA HIS A 281 -1.58 -15.39 6.14
C HIS A 281 -2.07 -16.81 6.43
N ASP A 282 -3.12 -16.91 7.23
CA ASP A 282 -3.80 -18.16 7.50
C ASP A 282 -5.28 -18.02 7.13
N TYR A 283 -5.63 -18.65 6.00
CA TYR A 283 -6.98 -18.66 5.44
C TYR A 283 -7.76 -19.93 5.76
N THR A 284 -7.21 -20.85 6.56
CA THR A 284 -7.80 -22.20 6.73
C THR A 284 -9.24 -22.18 7.27
N GLU A 285 -9.60 -21.17 8.06
CA GLU A 285 -10.94 -20.99 8.63
C GLU A 285 -11.84 -20.04 7.82
N THR A 286 -11.43 -19.61 6.61
CA THR A 286 -12.21 -18.63 5.83
C THR A 286 -13.29 -19.30 4.97
N PRO A 287 -14.39 -18.57 4.67
CA PRO A 287 -15.48 -19.12 3.85
C PRO A 287 -15.06 -19.53 2.42
N PHE A 288 -14.00 -18.92 1.89
CA PHE A 288 -13.54 -19.13 0.51
C PHE A 288 -12.40 -20.15 0.41
N TYR A 289 -11.89 -20.68 1.52
CA TYR A 289 -10.67 -21.49 1.55
C TYR A 289 -10.69 -22.67 0.57
N HIS A 290 -11.81 -23.41 0.51
CA HIS A 290 -11.96 -24.58 -0.38
C HIS A 290 -11.92 -24.25 -1.87
N ASN A 291 -12.21 -23.01 -2.26
CA ASN A 291 -12.20 -22.55 -3.65
C ASN A 291 -10.97 -21.67 -3.97
N LEU A 292 -10.10 -21.44 -2.98
CA LEU A 292 -8.88 -20.65 -3.18
C LEU A 292 -7.96 -21.35 -4.18
N ASN A 293 -7.35 -20.58 -5.09
CA ASN A 293 -6.44 -21.09 -6.12
C ASN A 293 -7.08 -22.09 -7.10
N SER A 294 -8.39 -22.00 -7.32
CA SER A 294 -9.14 -22.85 -8.25
C SER A 294 -9.98 -22.01 -9.21
N GLU A 295 -10.02 -22.42 -10.48
CA GLU A 295 -10.92 -21.84 -11.50
C GLU A 295 -12.16 -22.73 -11.77
N THR A 296 -12.51 -23.62 -10.84
CA THR A 296 -13.59 -24.61 -11.02
C THR A 296 -14.97 -24.08 -10.68
N THR A 297 -15.07 -23.24 -9.65
CA THR A 297 -16.34 -22.74 -9.12
C THR A 297 -16.32 -21.22 -9.09
N GLU A 298 -17.25 -20.61 -9.81
CA GLU A 298 -17.46 -19.16 -9.75
C GLU A 298 -18.24 -18.77 -8.51
N ASP A 299 -17.84 -17.66 -7.88
CA ASP A 299 -18.45 -17.17 -6.65
C ASP A 299 -19.12 -15.80 -6.87
N SER A 300 -20.14 -15.53 -6.06
CA SER A 300 -20.83 -14.25 -5.92
C SER A 300 -19.94 -13.16 -5.34
N LEU A 301 -18.82 -13.53 -4.71
CA LEU A 301 -17.83 -12.65 -4.11
C LEU A 301 -16.41 -13.04 -4.55
N ILE A 302 -15.55 -12.03 -4.68
CA ILE A 302 -14.10 -12.21 -4.88
C ILE A 302 -13.34 -11.34 -3.90
N TYR A 303 -12.14 -11.78 -3.53
CA TYR A 303 -11.38 -11.21 -2.43
C TYR A 303 -10.05 -10.64 -2.91
N VAL A 304 -9.71 -9.47 -2.39
CA VAL A 304 -8.44 -8.78 -2.66
C VAL A 304 -7.86 -8.29 -1.34
N GLN A 305 -6.60 -8.60 -1.08
CA GLN A 305 -5.92 -8.26 0.18
C GLN A 305 -4.45 -7.92 -0.11
N ALA A 306 -3.97 -6.84 0.49
CA ALA A 306 -2.56 -6.44 0.42
C ALA A 306 -1.66 -7.43 1.18
N MET A 307 -0.39 -7.07 1.37
CA MET A 307 0.62 -7.86 2.07
C MET A 307 0.93 -9.20 1.38
N GLY A 308 0.62 -9.30 0.08
CA GLY A 308 0.76 -10.53 -0.69
C GLY A 308 -0.27 -11.59 -0.31
N GLY A 309 -1.42 -11.13 0.19
CA GLY A 309 -2.50 -11.97 0.66
C GLY A 309 -3.30 -12.60 -0.47
N LEU A 310 -4.22 -11.83 -1.07
CA LEU A 310 -5.19 -12.33 -2.04
C LEU A 310 -5.27 -11.43 -3.27
N LYS A 311 -5.36 -12.06 -4.43
CA LYS A 311 -5.64 -11.42 -5.71
C LYS A 311 -6.84 -12.07 -6.37
N SER A 312 -7.56 -11.32 -7.20
CA SER A 312 -8.70 -11.87 -7.94
C SER A 312 -8.35 -12.09 -9.41
N ARG A 313 -8.53 -13.31 -9.91
CA ARG A 313 -8.36 -13.71 -11.30
C ARG A 313 -9.62 -13.41 -12.09
N ILE A 314 -9.51 -12.65 -13.19
CA ILE A 314 -10.65 -12.28 -14.04
C ILE A 314 -10.42 -12.80 -15.46
N ILE A 315 -11.40 -13.52 -16.00
CA ILE A 315 -11.39 -14.02 -17.37
C ILE A 315 -12.58 -13.43 -18.11
N ILE A 316 -12.33 -12.80 -19.25
CA ILE A 316 -13.37 -12.18 -20.08
C ILE A 316 -13.39 -12.93 -21.41
N ASP A 317 -14.40 -13.76 -21.59
CA ASP A 317 -14.50 -14.59 -22.78
C ASP A 317 -15.01 -13.78 -23.99
N GLY A 318 -14.58 -14.13 -25.20
CA GLY A 318 -15.04 -13.50 -26.45
C GLY A 318 -14.47 -12.12 -26.75
N LEU A 319 -13.38 -11.68 -26.11
CA LEU A 319 -12.70 -10.44 -26.52
C LEU A 319 -12.07 -10.56 -27.91
N SER A 320 -11.51 -11.72 -28.25
CA SER A 320 -10.85 -11.96 -29.54
C SER A 320 -11.83 -12.04 -30.73
N SER A 321 -13.10 -12.40 -30.52
CA SER A 321 -14.10 -12.49 -31.60
C SER A 321 -14.47 -11.13 -32.20
N TRP A 322 -14.07 -10.03 -31.56
CA TRP A 322 -14.22 -8.69 -32.12
C TRP A 322 -13.34 -8.46 -33.36
N LYS A 323 -12.28 -9.26 -33.55
CA LYS A 323 -11.44 -9.25 -34.76
C LYS A 323 -12.22 -9.55 -36.04
N ASP A 324 -13.25 -10.39 -35.94
CA ASP A 324 -14.07 -10.78 -37.08
C ASP A 324 -15.03 -9.66 -37.53
N SER A 325 -15.10 -8.56 -36.76
CA SER A 325 -15.86 -7.37 -37.12
C SER A 325 -14.98 -6.38 -37.90
N VAL A 326 -14.97 -6.53 -39.23
CA VAL A 326 -14.06 -5.86 -40.18
C VAL A 326 -13.97 -4.32 -40.03
N ASN A 327 -15.00 -3.68 -39.49
CA ASN A 327 -15.14 -2.22 -39.42
C ASN A 327 -15.46 -1.71 -38.02
N ILE A 328 -14.73 -2.14 -36.97
CA ILE A 328 -14.93 -1.64 -35.61
C ILE A 328 -13.66 -0.99 -35.04
N ALA A 329 -13.79 0.23 -34.55
CA ALA A 329 -12.78 0.88 -33.71
C ALA A 329 -13.27 0.99 -32.26
N ILE A 330 -12.44 0.60 -31.30
CA ILE A 330 -12.78 0.72 -29.88
C ILE A 330 -12.51 2.16 -29.41
N ASN A 331 -13.55 2.88 -29.05
CA ASN A 331 -13.43 4.24 -28.49
C ASN A 331 -13.11 4.20 -27.00
N LYS A 332 -13.74 3.27 -26.27
CA LYS A 332 -13.53 3.08 -24.84
C LYS A 332 -13.90 1.66 -24.41
N ALA A 333 -13.08 1.05 -23.57
CA ALA A 333 -13.43 -0.16 -22.84
C ALA A 333 -13.21 0.06 -21.34
N GLU A 334 -14.29 0.04 -20.55
CA GLU A 334 -14.24 0.29 -19.10
C GLU A 334 -14.69 -0.94 -18.33
N LEU A 335 -13.80 -1.48 -17.50
CA LEU A 335 -14.09 -2.56 -16.57
C LEU A 335 -14.42 -2.00 -15.19
N ILE A 336 -15.54 -2.43 -14.62
CA ILE A 336 -16.09 -1.89 -13.38
C ILE A 336 -16.25 -3.01 -12.35
N PHE A 337 -15.69 -2.77 -11.16
CA PHE A 337 -15.82 -3.64 -9.99
C PHE A 337 -16.62 -2.93 -8.91
N GLN A 338 -17.60 -3.64 -8.32
CA GLN A 338 -18.43 -3.14 -7.24
C GLN A 338 -17.97 -3.75 -5.90
N ILE A 339 -17.72 -2.90 -4.89
CA ILE A 339 -17.46 -3.37 -3.53
C ILE A 339 -18.76 -3.89 -2.91
N ASP A 340 -18.68 -5.03 -2.22
CA ASP A 340 -19.68 -5.41 -1.23
C ASP A 340 -19.37 -4.68 0.09
N THR A 341 -20.07 -3.57 0.33
CA THR A 341 -19.78 -2.68 1.47
C THR A 341 -20.11 -3.32 2.82
N VAL A 342 -21.09 -4.23 2.86
CA VAL A 342 -21.51 -4.93 4.08
C VAL A 342 -20.54 -6.05 4.38
N ALA A 343 -20.29 -6.94 3.42
CA ALA A 343 -19.36 -8.06 3.60
C ALA A 343 -17.94 -7.54 3.90
N SER A 344 -17.51 -6.46 3.22
CA SER A 344 -16.22 -5.83 3.47
C SER A 344 -16.14 -5.11 4.82
N GLN A 345 -17.26 -4.84 5.50
CA GLN A 345 -17.27 -4.09 6.76
C GLN A 345 -16.48 -2.76 6.66
N ILE A 346 -16.70 -2.00 5.59
CA ILE A 346 -15.83 -0.87 5.16
C ILE A 346 -15.63 0.24 6.20
N LYS A 347 -16.51 0.33 7.21
CA LYS A 347 -16.37 1.27 8.33
C LYS A 347 -15.27 0.87 9.30
N LYS A 348 -15.08 -0.43 9.51
CA LYS A 348 -14.03 -1.00 10.37
C LYS A 348 -12.75 -1.24 9.58
N TYR A 349 -12.90 -1.69 8.34
CA TYR A 349 -11.79 -2.06 7.45
C TYR A 349 -11.91 -1.29 6.15
N PRO A 350 -11.34 -0.07 6.06
CA PRO A 350 -11.39 0.73 4.85
C PRO A 350 -10.81 -0.05 3.66
N PRO A 351 -11.47 -0.03 2.49
CA PRO A 351 -10.95 -0.68 1.30
C PRO A 351 -9.69 0.04 0.77
N PRO A 352 -8.86 -0.61 -0.05
CA PRO A 352 -7.72 0.04 -0.70
C PRO A 352 -8.15 1.27 -1.49
N ASN A 353 -7.43 2.38 -1.37
CA ASN A 353 -7.74 3.59 -2.13
C ASN A 353 -7.52 3.41 -3.64
N LYS A 354 -6.67 2.46 -4.03
CA LYS A 354 -6.39 2.13 -5.42
C LYS A 354 -6.14 0.64 -5.59
N LEU A 355 -6.76 0.06 -6.60
CA LEU A 355 -6.47 -1.29 -7.10
C LEU A 355 -5.68 -1.20 -8.41
N LEU A 356 -4.99 -2.28 -8.74
CA LEU A 356 -4.25 -2.48 -9.98
C LEU A 356 -4.80 -3.72 -10.69
N PHE A 357 -5.08 -3.58 -11.98
CA PHE A 357 -5.60 -4.63 -12.85
C PHE A 357 -4.53 -5.00 -13.90
N THR A 358 -3.78 -6.06 -13.63
CA THR A 358 -2.70 -6.56 -14.49
C THR A 358 -3.22 -7.52 -15.54
N VAL A 359 -2.49 -7.62 -16.65
CA VAL A 359 -2.80 -8.55 -17.75
C VAL A 359 -1.84 -9.74 -17.67
N VAL A 360 -2.33 -10.92 -18.03
CA VAL A 360 -1.52 -12.14 -18.09
C VAL A 360 -1.02 -12.32 -19.52
N ASP A 361 0.28 -12.55 -19.68
CA ASP A 361 0.87 -12.86 -20.99
C ASP A 361 0.81 -14.37 -21.32
N GLU A 362 1.32 -14.74 -22.49
CA GLU A 362 1.34 -16.14 -22.96
C GLU A 362 2.16 -17.08 -22.08
N ASN A 363 3.09 -16.54 -21.27
CA ASN A 363 3.93 -17.29 -20.34
C ASN A 363 3.31 -17.35 -18.93
N GLY A 364 2.12 -16.80 -18.74
CA GLY A 364 1.45 -16.71 -17.44
C GLY A 364 2.00 -15.60 -16.54
N LYS A 365 2.84 -14.69 -17.07
CA LYS A 365 3.43 -13.60 -16.30
C LYS A 365 2.47 -12.41 -16.24
N GLU A 366 2.35 -11.81 -15.06
CA GLU A 366 1.61 -10.56 -14.87
C GLU A 366 2.43 -9.37 -15.37
N ILE A 367 1.83 -8.58 -16.26
CA ILE A 367 2.40 -7.32 -16.75
C ILE A 367 1.39 -6.18 -16.63
N LEU A 368 1.89 -4.95 -16.63
CA LEU A 368 1.03 -3.77 -16.65
C LEU A 368 0.33 -3.63 -18.01
N PRO A 369 -0.97 -3.30 -18.04
CA PRO A 369 -1.67 -3.04 -19.30
C PRO A 369 -1.10 -1.80 -19.98
N LYS A 370 -1.23 -1.74 -21.31
CA LYS A 370 -0.80 -0.60 -22.12
C LYS A 370 -1.43 0.71 -21.67
N ASP A 371 -2.71 0.67 -21.30
CA ASP A 371 -3.43 1.83 -20.77
C ASP A 371 -2.75 2.44 -19.54
N TYR A 372 -2.14 1.62 -18.67
CA TYR A 372 -1.37 2.10 -17.53
C TYR A 372 -0.06 2.76 -17.97
N VAL A 373 0.68 2.13 -18.90
CA VAL A 373 1.95 2.66 -19.41
C VAL A 373 1.73 3.98 -20.17
N PHE A 374 0.64 4.09 -20.92
CA PHE A 374 0.26 5.30 -21.63
C PHE A 374 -0.10 6.45 -20.68
N SER A 375 -0.99 6.19 -19.71
CA SER A 375 -1.34 7.18 -18.69
C SER A 375 -1.96 6.50 -17.46
N PRO A 376 -1.24 6.45 -16.32
CA PRO A 376 -1.77 5.90 -15.08
C PRO A 376 -3.04 6.62 -14.57
N SER A 377 -3.19 7.90 -14.91
CA SER A 377 -4.37 8.71 -14.56
C SER A 377 -5.58 8.34 -15.41
N PHE A 378 -5.39 8.10 -16.71
CA PHE A 378 -6.47 7.67 -17.61
C PHE A 378 -6.87 6.21 -17.34
N TYR A 379 -5.92 5.36 -16.97
CA TYR A 379 -6.17 3.96 -16.64
C TYR A 379 -7.15 3.78 -15.47
N GLY A 380 -7.06 4.62 -14.43
CA GLY A 380 -7.99 4.60 -13.30
C GLY A 380 -7.54 3.69 -12.14
N GLY A 381 -8.47 2.88 -11.63
CA GLY A 381 -8.28 1.98 -10.48
C GLY A 381 -8.45 2.63 -9.10
N GLY A 382 -8.70 3.94 -9.03
CA GLY A 382 -9.00 4.64 -7.78
C GLY A 382 -10.41 4.37 -7.26
N LEU A 383 -10.57 4.29 -5.94
CA LEU A 383 -11.86 4.13 -5.27
C LEU A 383 -12.76 5.35 -5.54
N ARG A 384 -13.96 5.10 -6.08
CA ARG A 384 -14.97 6.15 -6.31
C ARG A 384 -15.95 6.26 -5.14
N LYS A 385 -16.65 7.40 -5.05
CA LYS A 385 -17.61 7.72 -3.97
C LYS A 385 -18.79 6.73 -3.87
N ASN A 386 -19.12 6.05 -4.97
CA ASN A 386 -20.15 5.01 -5.04
C ASN A 386 -19.60 3.59 -4.76
N TYR A 387 -18.39 3.48 -4.19
CA TYR A 387 -17.74 2.21 -3.85
C TYR A 387 -17.51 1.29 -5.06
N THR A 388 -17.07 1.88 -6.16
CA THR A 388 -16.64 1.15 -7.36
C THR A 388 -15.20 1.47 -7.72
N TYR A 389 -14.55 0.52 -8.39
CA TYR A 389 -13.28 0.71 -9.10
C TYR A 389 -13.52 0.62 -10.59
N HIS A 390 -12.91 1.52 -11.35
CA HIS A 390 -13.08 1.61 -12.80
C HIS A 390 -11.72 1.59 -13.47
N PHE A 391 -11.56 0.74 -14.47
CA PHE A 391 -10.34 0.58 -15.24
C PHE A 391 -10.61 0.79 -16.72
N ASN A 392 -9.85 1.67 -17.37
CA ASN A 392 -9.86 1.76 -18.82
C ASN A 392 -8.84 0.76 -19.39
N ILE A 393 -9.32 -0.14 -20.25
CA ILE A 393 -8.54 -1.18 -20.94
C ILE A 393 -8.68 -1.09 -22.46
N THR A 394 -8.92 0.13 -22.96
CA THR A 394 -9.21 0.42 -24.36
C THR A 394 -8.07 -0.02 -25.25
N GLN A 395 -6.83 0.36 -24.92
CA GLN A 395 -5.67 0.05 -25.74
C GLN A 395 -5.35 -1.43 -25.70
N HIS A 396 -5.43 -2.05 -24.52
CA HIS A 396 -5.20 -3.47 -24.40
C HIS A 396 -6.25 -4.29 -25.19
N LEU A 397 -7.53 -3.92 -25.14
CA LEU A 397 -8.55 -4.56 -25.96
C LEU A 397 -8.27 -4.39 -27.46
N GLN A 398 -7.82 -3.21 -27.90
CA GLN A 398 -7.43 -2.99 -29.29
C GLN A 398 -6.26 -3.90 -29.70
N GLU A 399 -5.24 -4.09 -28.85
CA GLU A 399 -4.15 -5.02 -29.13
C GLU A 399 -4.60 -6.48 -29.24
N ILE A 400 -5.59 -6.90 -28.44
CA ILE A 400 -6.20 -8.24 -28.56
C ILE A 400 -6.88 -8.39 -29.92
N ILE A 401 -7.64 -7.38 -30.34
CA ILE A 401 -8.36 -7.35 -31.64
C ILE A 401 -7.37 -7.37 -32.81
N ASP A 402 -6.33 -6.53 -32.74
CA ASP A 402 -5.26 -6.46 -33.74
C ASP A 402 -4.41 -7.73 -33.80
N GLY A 403 -4.53 -8.63 -32.81
CA GLY A 403 -3.72 -9.85 -32.70
C GLY A 403 -2.27 -9.61 -32.27
N LYS A 404 -1.98 -8.44 -31.66
CA LYS A 404 -0.65 -8.10 -31.10
C LYS A 404 -0.42 -8.77 -29.75
N THR A 405 -1.49 -9.11 -29.03
CA THR A 405 -1.44 -9.82 -27.75
C THR A 405 -2.61 -10.79 -27.63
N GLY A 406 -2.46 -11.85 -26.82
CA GLY A 406 -3.51 -12.83 -26.57
C GLY A 406 -4.41 -12.44 -25.38
N ASN A 407 -5.55 -13.11 -25.25
CA ASN A 407 -6.45 -12.95 -24.11
C ASN A 407 -6.25 -14.10 -23.11
N TYR A 408 -5.25 -13.98 -22.25
CA TYR A 408 -4.99 -14.94 -21.17
C TYR A 408 -5.64 -14.50 -19.85
N GLY A 409 -6.42 -13.43 -19.88
CA GLY A 409 -7.12 -12.85 -18.75
C GLY A 409 -6.23 -11.98 -17.86
N PHE A 410 -6.71 -11.74 -16.65
CA PHE A 410 -6.25 -10.62 -15.82
C PHE A 410 -6.18 -11.00 -14.34
N PHE A 411 -5.46 -10.18 -13.57
CA PHE A 411 -5.49 -10.19 -12.11
C PHE A 411 -5.81 -8.81 -11.55
N LEU A 412 -6.56 -8.79 -10.46
CA LEU A 412 -6.88 -7.60 -9.68
C LEU A 412 -6.19 -7.70 -8.32
N THR A 413 -5.37 -6.71 -8.00
CA THR A 413 -4.55 -6.63 -6.78
C THR A 413 -4.67 -5.24 -6.17
N PRO A 414 -4.31 -5.04 -4.89
CA PRO A 414 -4.06 -3.69 -4.38
C PRO A 414 -2.89 -3.06 -5.13
N ALA A 415 -2.96 -1.75 -5.38
CA ALA A 415 -1.85 -1.05 -6.01
C ALA A 415 -0.63 -0.94 -5.07
N GLN A 416 -0.88 -0.91 -3.77
CA GLN A 416 0.13 -0.86 -2.72
C GLN A 416 0.16 -2.24 -2.05
N LYS A 417 1.17 -3.05 -2.40
CA LYS A 417 1.18 -4.47 -2.01
C LYS A 417 1.90 -4.72 -0.68
N ASN A 418 2.99 -4.01 -0.39
CA ASN A 418 3.88 -4.33 0.74
C ASN A 418 3.91 -3.28 1.86
N ASN A 419 3.16 -2.18 1.75
CA ASN A 419 3.22 -1.04 2.68
C ASN A 419 1.83 -0.60 3.21
N GLU A 420 0.76 -1.31 2.85
CA GLU A 420 -0.58 -1.15 3.43
C GLU A 420 -1.16 -2.52 3.80
N ALA A 421 -2.16 -2.53 4.68
CA ALA A 421 -2.82 -3.75 5.14
C ALA A 421 -4.26 -3.89 4.62
N ASN A 422 -4.65 -3.03 3.68
CA ASN A 422 -6.02 -2.90 3.24
C ASN A 422 -6.51 -4.16 2.51
N ARG A 423 -7.79 -4.42 2.67
CA ARG A 423 -8.50 -5.56 2.06
C ARG A 423 -9.90 -5.17 1.64
N VAL A 424 -10.43 -5.85 0.63
CA VAL A 424 -11.78 -5.57 0.10
C VAL A 424 -12.42 -6.82 -0.49
N ILE A 425 -13.74 -6.91 -0.32
CA ILE A 425 -14.59 -7.92 -0.94
C ILE A 425 -15.36 -7.25 -2.07
N LEU A 426 -15.24 -7.79 -3.27
CA LEU A 426 -15.93 -7.31 -4.46
C LEU A 426 -17.02 -8.29 -4.84
N LYS A 427 -18.05 -7.79 -5.52
CA LYS A 427 -19.07 -8.62 -6.16
C LYS A 427 -18.43 -9.39 -7.33
N GLY A 428 -18.48 -10.72 -7.26
CA GLY A 428 -17.99 -11.63 -8.29
C GLY A 428 -18.92 -11.77 -9.49
N SER A 429 -18.58 -12.67 -10.40
CA SER A 429 -19.25 -12.88 -11.69
C SER A 429 -20.72 -13.33 -11.58
N THR A 430 -21.06 -14.15 -10.58
CA THR A 430 -22.43 -14.65 -10.41
C THR A 430 -23.38 -13.63 -9.74
N SER A 431 -22.85 -12.48 -9.31
CA SER A 431 -23.65 -11.41 -8.69
C SER A 431 -24.39 -10.56 -9.74
N LYS A 432 -25.66 -10.23 -9.45
CA LYS A 432 -26.47 -9.33 -10.31
C LYS A 432 -25.84 -7.95 -10.53
N THR A 433 -25.08 -7.47 -9.56
CA THR A 433 -24.34 -6.19 -9.62
C THR A 433 -22.84 -6.42 -9.70
N GLY A 434 -22.42 -7.58 -10.21
CA GLY A 434 -21.03 -8.01 -10.33
C GLY A 434 -20.21 -7.19 -11.34
N ILE A 435 -19.17 -7.84 -11.85
CA ILE A 435 -18.21 -7.24 -12.77
C ILE A 435 -18.90 -6.84 -14.08
N LYS A 436 -18.60 -5.65 -14.59
CA LYS A 436 -19.16 -5.16 -15.86
C LYS A 436 -18.05 -4.65 -16.76
N LEU A 437 -18.05 -5.10 -18.02
CA LEU A 437 -17.24 -4.50 -19.07
C LEU A 437 -18.16 -3.73 -20.02
N ILE A 438 -17.94 -2.42 -20.12
CA ILE A 438 -18.66 -1.53 -21.03
C ILE A 438 -17.73 -1.17 -22.18
N ILE A 439 -18.12 -1.53 -23.41
CA ILE A 439 -17.36 -1.21 -24.62
C ILE A 439 -18.16 -0.22 -25.45
N THR A 440 -17.59 0.96 -25.66
CA THR A 440 -18.04 1.96 -26.61
C THR A 440 -17.19 1.83 -27.87
N TYR A 441 -17.83 1.63 -29.02
CA TYR A 441 -17.14 1.42 -30.28
C TYR A 441 -17.81 2.16 -31.43
N SER A 442 -17.02 2.50 -32.42
CA SER A 442 -17.47 3.07 -33.69
C SER A 442 -17.55 1.95 -34.71
N LYS A 443 -18.69 1.82 -35.39
CA LYS A 443 -18.81 0.94 -36.55
C LYS A 443 -18.74 1.78 -37.82
N PHE A 444 -17.82 1.44 -38.72
CA PHE A 444 -17.76 2.01 -40.06
C PHE A 444 -18.70 1.22 -40.98
N THR A 445 -19.55 1.92 -41.70
CA THR A 445 -20.28 1.36 -42.83
C THR A 445 -19.31 1.27 -44.02
N GLU A 446 -19.41 0.18 -44.79
CA GLU A 446 -18.65 0.06 -46.05
C GLU A 446 -19.15 1.04 -47.11
#